data_AF-A0A1F4PMC4-F1
#
_entry.id   AF-A0A1F4PMC4-F1
#
_cell.length_a   1.000
_cell.length_b   1.000
_cell.length_c   1.000
_cell.angle_alpha   90.00
_cell.angle_beta   90.00
_cell.angle_gamma   90.00
#
_symmetry.space_group_name_H-M   'P 1'
#
loop_
_entity.id
_entity.type
_entity.pdbx_description
1 polymer ?
#
loop_
_entity_poly.entity_id
_entity_poly.type
_entity_poly.pdbx_seq_one_letter_code
_entity_poly.pdbx_strand_id
1 'polypeptide(L)'
;MKKLLFLSLITASINSAEFDWKNSEISFEDLSQPIKTNSLINLSARAVVNSFSLEEALEKMPADDLKHVIANYWYHKNKCLIHNQVNVINPSNLETITITKNPDLVSVHKDNMVIVSNTEINKQTIKILDLNSNQIIQEIKTAHEDEILATEISENYVITISGSQVNIWNIKTGELESNFKPEKNSDQSLCYKKIEDNNLILCYKSNSYNINIFDLTLHSNSVIKTKDFIYVTVFNNILILVQNYGFETWNLSEKSRINQFAYELKGFMYATRCDNRLILTLVKGATSINLNDIAFVSEYKSSIDLDSNFIPVKEYFALDKQLGNDDDDDVDDVDKTEVSKDHIAILNDDGSIDIFYNDSTEFLHRITKVDKVKPKLKIYKNWLIVAYANCFYIWDIQNKSNLTKIEIDINDIKVAKNHLIIENNNGITVFNLDQPIADFLLKPFSFSEDSSITFGKLIEVDNMINSLNRSSKKHSREEEITPYRNLRPKLDNFEMPDIEISPEDMEQYLQEQQMLIDNLDQQALKDFIDEATAGPATN
;
A
#
# COMPACT_ATOMS: atom_id res chain seq x y z
N MET A 1 46.38 6.51 19.19
CA MET A 1 45.34 7.31 18.50
C MET A 1 44.04 7.43 19.29
N LYS A 2 43.28 6.36 19.56
CA LYS A 2 41.96 6.45 20.24
C LYS A 2 41.98 7.12 21.64
N LYS A 3 43.00 6.87 22.47
CA LYS A 3 43.21 7.55 23.77
C LYS A 3 43.57 9.04 23.64
N LEU A 4 44.26 9.42 22.57
CA LEU A 4 44.62 10.80 22.26
C LEU A 4 43.39 11.58 21.76
N LEU A 5 42.58 10.95 20.92
CA LEU A 5 41.31 11.50 20.45
C LEU A 5 40.35 11.75 21.63
N PHE A 6 40.31 10.84 22.60
CA PHE A 6 39.56 10.98 23.84
C PHE A 6 40.04 12.15 24.71
N LEU A 7 41.36 12.29 24.91
CA LEU A 7 41.91 13.45 25.63
C LEU A 7 41.63 14.76 24.91
N SER A 8 41.71 14.80 23.58
CA SER A 8 41.34 15.98 22.78
C SER A 8 39.86 16.32 22.91
N LEU A 9 38.98 15.32 23.03
CA LEU A 9 37.54 15.51 23.21
C LEU A 9 37.20 16.08 24.59
N ILE A 10 37.77 15.50 25.64
CA ILE A 10 37.66 16.04 27.00
C ILE A 10 38.24 17.46 27.07
N THR A 11 39.40 17.69 26.45
CA THR A 11 40.05 19.01 26.46
C THR A 11 39.24 20.04 25.68
N ALA A 12 38.62 19.66 24.55
CA ALA A 12 37.72 20.54 23.80
C ALA A 12 36.41 20.84 24.54
N SER A 13 35.84 19.83 25.22
CA SER A 13 34.63 20.00 26.07
C SER A 13 34.91 20.81 27.34
N ILE A 14 36.12 20.73 27.90
CA ILE A 14 36.54 21.53 29.05
C ILE A 14 36.90 22.97 28.64
N ASN A 15 37.53 23.17 27.49
CA ASN A 15 37.98 24.50 27.04
C ASN A 15 36.91 25.30 26.27
N SER A 16 35.82 24.67 25.84
CA SER A 16 34.61 25.39 25.42
C SER A 16 33.99 26.04 26.67
N ALA A 17 34.22 27.35 26.82
CA ALA A 17 33.88 28.14 28.02
C ALA A 17 32.37 28.22 28.37
N GLU A 18 31.52 27.43 27.71
CA GLU A 18 30.06 27.47 27.82
C GLU A 18 29.44 26.15 28.29
N PHE A 19 30.24 25.10 28.53
CA PHE A 19 29.69 23.82 28.98
C PHE A 19 29.40 23.83 30.50
N ASP A 20 28.13 24.07 30.86
CA ASP A 20 27.67 24.05 32.25
C ASP A 20 27.51 22.62 32.78
N TRP A 21 28.60 22.08 33.31
CA TRP A 21 28.66 20.76 33.94
C TRP A 21 27.68 20.57 35.11
N LYS A 22 27.13 21.65 35.70
CA LYS A 22 26.14 21.49 36.79
C LYS A 22 24.80 20.94 36.31
N ASN A 23 24.48 21.06 35.02
CA ASN A 23 23.22 20.60 34.45
C ASN A 23 23.36 19.36 33.56
N SER A 24 24.57 18.82 33.38
CA SER A 24 24.77 17.57 32.63
C SER A 24 24.50 16.35 33.51
N GLU A 25 23.49 15.54 33.17
CA GLU A 25 23.17 14.24 33.79
C GLU A 25 24.21 13.14 33.45
N ILE A 26 25.50 13.40 33.67
CA ILE A 26 26.53 12.36 33.60
C ILE A 26 26.89 12.03 35.04
N SER A 27 26.42 10.88 35.53
CA SER A 27 26.70 10.46 36.90
C SER A 27 28.15 10.01 37.04
N PHE A 28 28.73 10.16 38.22
CA PHE A 28 30.08 9.64 38.51
C PHE A 28 30.16 8.12 38.38
N GLU A 29 29.03 7.41 38.52
CA GLU A 29 28.91 5.96 38.32
C GLU A 29 29.12 5.57 36.85
N ASP A 30 28.66 6.38 35.89
CA ASP A 30 28.86 6.13 34.45
C ASP A 30 30.34 6.19 34.03
N LEU A 31 31.16 6.95 34.77
CA LEU A 31 32.60 7.10 34.52
C LEU A 31 33.45 6.01 35.20
N SER A 32 32.87 5.23 36.12
CA SER A 32 33.59 4.28 36.97
C SER A 32 33.66 2.85 36.42
N GLN A 33 32.86 2.52 35.39
CA GLN A 33 32.85 1.19 34.77
C GLN A 33 33.98 1.06 33.73
N PRO A 34 34.49 -0.16 33.43
CA PRO A 34 35.44 -0.36 32.33
C PRO A 34 34.76 -0.07 30.99
N ILE A 35 34.88 1.17 30.52
CA ILE A 35 34.09 1.64 29.38
C ILE A 35 34.68 1.10 28.08
N LYS A 36 33.90 0.28 27.36
CA LYS A 36 34.19 -0.06 25.97
C LYS A 36 34.22 1.25 25.16
N THR A 37 35.24 1.46 24.33
CA THR A 37 35.45 2.73 23.59
C THR A 37 34.23 3.23 22.82
N ASN A 38 33.36 2.32 22.35
CA ASN A 38 32.14 2.69 21.64
C ASN A 38 31.08 3.33 22.56
N SER A 39 31.05 2.97 23.84
CA SER A 39 30.14 3.57 24.83
C SER A 39 30.54 5.01 25.16
N LEU A 40 31.84 5.32 25.23
CA LEU A 40 32.33 6.69 25.42
C LEU A 40 32.02 7.60 24.23
N ILE A 41 32.22 7.11 23.01
CA ILE A 41 31.90 7.86 21.78
C ILE A 41 30.41 8.20 21.74
N ASN A 42 29.54 7.25 22.12
CA ASN A 42 28.10 7.47 22.20
C ASN A 42 27.72 8.46 23.30
N LEU A 43 28.35 8.39 24.48
CA LEU A 43 28.11 9.34 25.58
C LEU A 43 28.52 10.77 25.19
N SER A 44 29.67 10.91 24.54
CA SER A 44 30.13 12.22 24.04
C SER A 44 29.22 12.77 22.95
N ALA A 45 28.78 11.96 22.00
CA ALA A 45 27.82 12.38 20.97
C ALA A 45 26.48 12.80 21.60
N ARG A 46 26.01 12.07 22.62
CA ARG A 46 24.81 12.40 23.39
C ARG A 46 24.92 13.74 24.10
N ALA A 47 26.04 13.98 24.80
CA ALA A 47 26.28 15.23 25.50
C ALA A 47 26.27 16.43 24.53
N VAL A 48 26.97 16.29 23.40
CA VAL A 48 27.06 17.35 22.38
C VAL A 48 25.69 17.65 21.78
N VAL A 49 24.93 16.63 21.39
CA VAL A 49 23.59 16.78 20.80
C VAL A 49 22.56 17.35 21.78
N ASN A 50 22.82 17.27 23.08
CA ASN A 50 21.97 17.88 24.11
C ASN A 50 22.33 19.34 24.40
N SER A 51 23.58 19.73 24.14
CA SER A 51 24.09 21.07 24.48
C SER A 51 24.13 22.03 23.30
N PHE A 52 24.13 21.54 22.06
CA PHE A 52 24.30 22.36 20.85
C PHE A 52 23.23 22.06 19.79
N SER A 53 22.96 23.04 18.93
CA SER A 53 22.27 22.80 17.65
C SER A 53 23.11 21.87 16.78
N LEU A 54 22.48 21.16 15.81
CA LEU A 54 23.24 20.25 14.93
C LEU A 54 24.31 21.01 14.13
N GLU A 55 23.99 22.20 13.63
CA GLU A 55 24.95 23.05 12.88
C GLU A 55 26.15 23.41 13.76
N GLU A 56 25.93 23.92 14.97
CA GLU A 56 27.03 24.25 15.89
C GLU A 56 27.85 23.02 16.29
N ALA A 57 27.17 21.89 16.52
CA ALA A 57 27.83 20.63 16.86
C ALA A 57 28.71 20.13 15.71
N LEU A 58 28.27 20.26 14.46
CA LEU A 58 29.06 19.85 13.29
C LEU A 58 30.19 20.82 12.98
N GLU A 59 30.00 22.12 13.22
CA GLU A 59 31.02 23.15 12.99
C GLU A 59 32.15 23.07 14.02
N LYS A 60 31.83 22.86 15.30
CA LYS A 60 32.80 22.83 16.40
C LYS A 60 33.62 21.53 16.47
N MET A 61 33.29 20.51 15.67
CA MET A 61 33.93 19.19 15.76
C MET A 61 35.10 19.04 14.78
N PRO A 62 36.30 18.68 15.26
CA PRO A 62 37.51 18.70 14.45
C PRO A 62 37.70 17.47 13.56
N ALA A 63 36.92 16.39 13.75
CA ALA A 63 37.10 15.12 13.03
C ALA A 63 35.81 14.65 12.35
N ASP A 64 35.92 14.26 11.08
CA ASP A 64 34.77 13.83 10.26
C ASP A 64 34.07 12.58 10.80
N ASP A 65 34.84 11.62 11.35
CA ASP A 65 34.28 10.43 12.01
C ASP A 65 33.35 10.81 13.17
N LEU A 66 33.72 11.85 13.92
CA LEU A 66 32.94 12.32 15.06
C LEU A 66 31.71 13.12 14.61
N LYS A 67 31.84 13.92 13.55
CA LYS A 67 30.69 14.57 12.88
C LYS A 67 29.67 13.52 12.43
N HIS A 68 30.14 12.41 11.87
CA HIS A 68 29.26 11.32 11.45
C HIS A 68 28.54 10.66 12.63
N VAL A 69 29.23 10.36 13.72
CA VAL A 69 28.61 9.81 14.94
C VAL A 69 27.58 10.79 15.53
N ILE A 70 27.92 12.08 15.59
CA ILE A 70 27.02 13.12 16.11
C ILE A 70 25.79 13.29 15.21
N ALA A 71 25.97 13.33 13.89
CA ALA A 71 24.87 13.39 12.94
C ALA A 71 23.96 12.16 13.05
N ASN A 72 24.53 10.97 13.18
CA ASN A 72 23.75 9.74 13.32
C ASN A 72 23.00 9.70 14.66
N TYR A 73 23.66 10.10 15.76
CA TYR A 73 23.01 10.20 17.06
C TYR A 73 21.88 11.25 17.07
N TRP A 74 22.14 12.43 16.49
CA TRP A 74 21.14 13.49 16.35
C TRP A 74 19.96 13.03 15.49
N TYR A 75 20.23 12.35 14.37
CA TYR A 75 19.21 11.75 13.52
C TYR A 75 18.36 10.77 14.32
N HIS A 76 18.95 9.80 15.01
CA HIS A 76 18.20 8.83 15.82
C HIS A 76 17.39 9.47 16.95
N LYS A 77 17.94 10.49 17.63
CA LYS A 77 17.24 11.23 18.69
C LYS A 77 16.05 12.01 18.14
N ASN A 78 16.20 12.64 16.98
CA ASN A 78 15.19 13.50 16.37
C ASN A 78 14.39 12.78 15.27
N LYS A 79 14.58 11.47 15.08
CA LYS A 79 14.02 10.70 13.97
C LYS A 79 12.51 10.89 13.87
N CYS A 80 11.80 10.83 14.99
CA CYS A 80 10.35 11.05 15.01
C CYS A 80 9.95 12.48 14.63
N LEU A 81 10.71 13.51 15.04
CA LEU A 81 10.43 14.91 14.68
C LEU A 81 10.73 15.19 13.21
N ILE A 82 11.87 14.68 12.72
CA ILE A 82 12.26 14.75 11.32
C ILE A 82 11.21 14.06 10.46
N HIS A 83 10.82 12.83 10.81
CA HIS A 83 9.73 12.15 10.12
C HIS A 83 8.43 12.95 10.19
N ASN A 84 8.00 13.43 11.36
CA ASN A 84 6.75 14.20 11.44
C ASN A 84 6.77 15.51 10.62
N GLN A 85 7.92 16.16 10.46
CA GLN A 85 8.05 17.41 9.67
C GLN A 85 8.28 17.16 8.18
N VAL A 86 9.07 16.16 7.83
CA VAL A 86 9.37 15.78 6.44
C VAL A 86 8.18 15.06 5.81
N ASN A 87 7.40 14.34 6.60
CA ASN A 87 6.33 13.48 6.11
C ASN A 87 4.98 14.21 5.92
N VAL A 88 4.92 15.54 6.07
CA VAL A 88 3.77 16.32 5.60
C VAL A 88 4.00 16.58 4.12
N ILE A 89 3.50 15.68 3.27
CA ILE A 89 3.61 15.85 1.83
C ILE A 89 2.58 16.92 1.43
N ASN A 90 3.06 18.04 0.89
CA ASN A 90 2.18 19.02 0.27
C ASN A 90 1.52 18.38 -0.96
N PRO A 91 0.17 18.30 -1.02
CA PRO A 91 -0.56 17.74 -2.16
C PRO A 91 -0.13 18.31 -3.52
N SER A 92 0.36 19.56 -3.56
CA SER A 92 0.85 20.20 -4.77
C SER A 92 2.08 19.53 -5.41
N ASN A 93 2.84 18.77 -4.63
CA ASN A 93 4.06 18.10 -5.11
C ASN A 93 3.78 16.72 -5.70
N LEU A 94 2.58 16.20 -5.45
CA LEU A 94 2.11 14.92 -5.94
C LEU A 94 1.71 15.10 -7.41
N GLU A 95 2.11 14.16 -8.27
CA GLU A 95 1.54 14.07 -9.62
C GLU A 95 0.07 13.67 -9.46
N THR A 96 -0.78 14.67 -9.30
CA THR A 96 -2.22 14.48 -9.16
C THR A 96 -2.85 14.62 -10.52
N ILE A 97 -3.49 13.54 -10.98
CA ILE A 97 -4.29 13.59 -12.20
C ILE A 97 -5.72 13.88 -11.75
N THR A 98 -6.10 15.16 -11.76
CA THR A 98 -7.51 15.52 -11.59
C THR A 98 -8.24 15.22 -12.89
N ILE A 99 -8.90 14.06 -12.95
CA ILE A 99 -9.51 13.57 -14.20
C ILE A 99 -10.73 14.42 -14.59
N THR A 100 -11.56 14.78 -13.62
CA THR A 100 -12.71 15.67 -13.81
C THR A 100 -12.97 16.46 -12.53
N LYS A 101 -13.52 17.68 -12.67
CA LYS A 101 -14.15 18.39 -11.55
C LYS A 101 -15.53 17.77 -11.37
N ASN A 102 -15.76 17.06 -10.27
CA ASN A 102 -16.99 16.30 -9.94
C ASN A 102 -17.20 14.99 -10.75
N PRO A 103 -16.37 13.96 -10.54
CA PRO A 103 -16.73 12.61 -10.91
C PRO A 103 -17.73 12.08 -9.88
N ASP A 104 -18.90 11.71 -10.36
CA ASP A 104 -19.94 11.18 -9.47
C ASP A 104 -19.72 9.68 -9.17
N LEU A 105 -19.02 8.96 -10.07
CA LEU A 105 -18.73 7.54 -9.90
C LEU A 105 -17.37 7.14 -10.47
N VAL A 106 -16.72 6.21 -9.76
CA VAL A 106 -15.37 5.72 -10.09
C VAL A 106 -15.31 4.21 -9.92
N SER A 107 -14.81 3.54 -10.95
CA SER A 107 -14.49 2.10 -10.89
C SER A 107 -13.09 1.85 -11.44
N VAL A 108 -12.47 0.79 -10.94
CA VAL A 108 -11.06 0.50 -11.20
C VAL A 108 -10.93 -0.97 -11.54
N HIS A 109 -10.36 -1.27 -12.71
CA HIS A 109 -10.08 -2.64 -13.12
C HIS A 109 -8.62 -3.00 -12.83
N LYS A 110 -8.38 -4.29 -12.55
CA LYS A 110 -7.19 -4.90 -11.93
C LYS A 110 -5.82 -4.36 -12.35
N ASP A 111 -5.62 -3.80 -13.54
CA ASP A 111 -4.30 -3.37 -13.98
C ASP A 111 -4.34 -2.15 -14.90
N ASN A 112 -4.42 -0.96 -14.29
CA ASN A 112 -4.13 0.32 -14.93
C ASN A 112 -5.31 0.99 -15.66
N MET A 113 -6.55 0.53 -15.53
CA MET A 113 -7.69 1.28 -16.08
C MET A 113 -8.58 1.84 -14.98
N VAL A 114 -8.82 3.14 -15.04
CA VAL A 114 -9.82 3.82 -14.22
C VAL A 114 -10.93 4.33 -15.11
N ILE A 115 -12.16 4.02 -14.70
CA ILE A 115 -13.34 4.64 -15.26
C ILE A 115 -13.76 5.80 -14.40
N VAL A 116 -13.98 6.92 -15.09
CA VAL A 116 -14.59 8.11 -14.53
C VAL A 116 -15.85 8.40 -15.31
N SER A 117 -16.99 8.38 -14.65
CA SER A 117 -18.24 8.78 -15.28
C SER A 117 -18.80 10.05 -14.65
N ASN A 118 -19.32 10.92 -15.52
CA ASN A 118 -20.17 12.04 -15.13
C ASN A 118 -21.63 11.57 -15.13
N THR A 119 -22.38 11.78 -14.06
CA THR A 119 -23.76 11.29 -13.94
C THR A 119 -24.80 12.32 -14.37
N GLU A 120 -24.41 13.56 -14.65
CA GLU A 120 -25.32 14.60 -15.12
C GLU A 120 -26.08 14.11 -16.35
N ILE A 121 -27.41 13.98 -16.23
CA ILE A 121 -28.29 13.34 -17.23
C ILE A 121 -28.05 13.83 -18.66
N ASN A 122 -27.72 15.11 -18.83
CA ASN A 122 -27.50 15.72 -20.15
C ASN A 122 -26.05 15.62 -20.67
N LYS A 123 -25.11 15.11 -19.87
CA LYS A 123 -23.67 15.03 -20.17
C LYS A 123 -23.04 13.70 -19.78
N GLN A 124 -23.84 12.63 -19.75
CA GLN A 124 -23.38 11.33 -19.31
C GLN A 124 -22.32 10.78 -20.25
N THR A 125 -21.08 10.91 -19.82
CA THR A 125 -19.89 10.50 -20.53
C THR A 125 -19.09 9.61 -19.61
N ILE A 126 -18.52 8.55 -20.18
CA ILE A 126 -17.59 7.67 -19.51
C ILE A 126 -16.23 7.94 -20.12
N LYS A 127 -15.26 8.27 -19.27
CA LYS A 127 -13.86 8.39 -19.65
C LYS A 127 -13.12 7.19 -19.08
N ILE A 128 -12.43 6.48 -19.95
CA ILE A 128 -11.54 5.40 -19.57
C ILE A 128 -10.12 5.97 -19.61
N LEU A 129 -9.44 5.89 -18.49
CA LEU A 129 -8.08 6.39 -18.31
C LEU A 129 -7.13 5.21 -18.15
N ASP A 130 -6.01 5.24 -18.87
CA ASP A 130 -4.86 4.38 -18.57
C ASP A 130 -3.98 5.06 -17.51
N LEU A 131 -3.83 4.42 -16.36
CA LEU A 131 -3.04 4.86 -15.21
C LEU A 131 -1.53 4.84 -15.44
N ASN A 132 -1.03 4.08 -16.42
CA ASN A 132 0.40 4.09 -16.71
C ASN A 132 0.78 5.31 -17.54
N SER A 133 -0.03 5.62 -18.56
CA SER A 133 0.22 6.75 -19.45
C SER A 133 -0.40 8.04 -18.94
N ASN A 134 -1.31 7.97 -17.97
CA ASN A 134 -2.14 9.07 -17.51
C ASN A 134 -2.96 9.73 -18.64
N GLN A 135 -3.31 8.95 -19.66
CA GLN A 135 -4.05 9.42 -20.84
C GLN A 135 -5.46 8.83 -20.89
N ILE A 136 -6.40 9.64 -21.40
CA ILE A 136 -7.75 9.17 -21.72
C ILE A 136 -7.63 8.30 -22.96
N ILE A 137 -7.85 6.99 -22.80
CA ILE A 137 -7.78 6.03 -23.91
C ILE A 137 -9.09 5.99 -24.69
N GLN A 138 -10.21 6.31 -24.04
CA GLN A 138 -11.53 6.28 -24.67
C GLN A 138 -12.52 7.20 -23.96
N GLU A 139 -13.38 7.86 -24.73
CA GLU A 139 -14.53 8.61 -24.23
C GLU A 139 -15.81 8.08 -24.87
N ILE A 140 -16.72 7.56 -24.05
CA ILE A 140 -17.99 6.96 -24.47
C ILE A 140 -19.13 7.89 -24.06
N LYS A 141 -19.90 8.37 -25.04
CA LYS A 141 -21.16 9.07 -24.76
C LYS A 141 -22.24 8.04 -24.48
N THR A 142 -22.77 8.06 -23.27
CA THR A 142 -23.77 7.07 -22.87
C THR A 142 -25.16 7.48 -23.33
N ALA A 143 -26.03 6.49 -23.47
CA ALA A 143 -27.42 6.66 -23.88
C ALA A 143 -28.40 6.27 -22.76
N HIS A 144 -28.02 6.39 -21.48
CA HIS A 144 -29.00 6.10 -20.42
C HIS A 144 -30.14 7.11 -20.45
N GLU A 145 -31.35 6.59 -20.22
CA GLU A 145 -32.56 7.41 -20.08
C GLU A 145 -32.60 8.14 -18.71
N ASP A 146 -31.80 7.67 -17.74
CA ASP A 146 -31.77 8.12 -16.35
C ASP A 146 -30.33 8.33 -15.86
N GLU A 147 -30.18 8.92 -14.67
CA GLU A 147 -28.88 9.04 -13.98
C GLU A 147 -28.17 7.69 -13.84
N ILE A 148 -26.88 7.67 -14.17
CA ILE A 148 -26.00 6.52 -13.93
C ILE A 148 -25.79 6.43 -12.41
N LEU A 149 -26.19 5.30 -11.82
CA LEU A 149 -26.06 5.04 -10.38
C LEU A 149 -24.76 4.32 -10.05
N ALA A 150 -24.19 3.61 -11.04
CA ALA A 150 -22.98 2.85 -10.85
C ALA A 150 -22.27 2.58 -12.18
N THR A 151 -20.94 2.49 -12.12
CA THR A 151 -20.10 1.97 -13.20
C THR A 151 -19.24 0.81 -12.72
N GLU A 152 -18.91 -0.12 -13.62
CA GLU A 152 -18.00 -1.23 -13.38
C GLU A 152 -17.16 -1.47 -14.64
N ILE A 153 -15.95 -2.02 -14.50
CA ILE A 153 -15.03 -2.23 -15.60
C ILE A 153 -14.41 -3.62 -15.55
N SER A 154 -14.30 -4.25 -16.71
CA SER A 154 -13.55 -5.48 -16.96
C SER A 154 -12.45 -5.23 -17.99
N GLU A 155 -11.72 -6.26 -18.39
CA GLU A 155 -10.71 -6.15 -19.44
C GLU A 155 -11.31 -5.74 -20.80
N ASN A 156 -12.53 -6.20 -21.11
CA ASN A 156 -13.15 -6.01 -22.42
C ASN A 156 -14.33 -5.03 -22.39
N TYR A 157 -14.97 -4.86 -21.24
CA TYR A 157 -16.23 -4.15 -21.13
C TYR A 157 -16.25 -3.07 -20.06
N VAL A 158 -16.89 -1.96 -20.40
CA VAL A 158 -17.42 -1.01 -19.45
C VAL A 158 -18.88 -1.30 -19.22
N ILE A 159 -19.31 -1.25 -17.97
CA ILE A 159 -20.68 -1.47 -17.58
C ILE A 159 -21.18 -0.24 -16.86
N THR A 160 -22.32 0.27 -17.32
CA THR A 160 -22.99 1.39 -16.66
C THR A 160 -24.39 1.00 -16.27
N ILE A 161 -24.76 1.34 -15.05
CA ILE A 161 -25.98 0.88 -14.39
C ILE A 161 -26.74 2.13 -13.97
N SER A 162 -27.93 2.32 -14.53
CA SER A 162 -28.89 3.34 -14.11
C SER A 162 -30.02 2.69 -13.32
N GLY A 163 -30.98 3.51 -12.88
CA GLY A 163 -32.18 3.03 -12.22
C GLY A 163 -33.01 2.07 -13.10
N SER A 164 -32.95 2.18 -14.42
CA SER A 164 -33.82 1.48 -15.37
C SER A 164 -33.08 0.61 -16.39
N GLN A 165 -31.75 0.76 -16.51
CA GLN A 165 -30.98 0.14 -17.57
C GLN A 165 -29.57 -0.28 -17.11
N VAL A 166 -29.06 -1.36 -17.70
CA VAL A 166 -27.67 -1.77 -17.63
C VAL A 166 -27.13 -1.78 -19.05
N ASN A 167 -26.14 -0.95 -19.32
CA ASN A 167 -25.46 -0.88 -20.61
C ASN A 167 -24.09 -1.53 -20.51
N ILE A 168 -23.76 -2.36 -21.50
CA ILE A 168 -22.43 -2.97 -21.67
C ILE A 168 -21.81 -2.36 -22.92
N TRP A 169 -20.65 -1.74 -22.75
CA TRP A 169 -19.90 -1.09 -23.81
C TRP A 169 -18.59 -1.82 -24.04
N ASN A 170 -18.20 -2.01 -25.29
CA ASN A 170 -16.87 -2.49 -25.62
C ASN A 170 -15.83 -1.41 -25.33
N ILE A 171 -14.79 -1.73 -24.54
CA ILE A 171 -13.74 -0.76 -24.19
C ILE A 171 -12.97 -0.27 -25.43
N LYS A 172 -12.69 -1.18 -26.37
CA LYS A 172 -11.85 -0.89 -27.55
C LYS A 172 -12.60 -0.06 -28.60
N THR A 173 -13.86 -0.39 -28.87
CA THR A 173 -14.63 0.31 -29.91
C THR A 173 -15.44 1.47 -29.36
N GLY A 174 -15.77 1.47 -28.06
CA GLY A 174 -16.72 2.40 -27.45
C GLY A 174 -18.17 2.18 -27.86
N GLU A 175 -18.46 1.10 -28.59
CA GLU A 175 -19.82 0.79 -29.04
C GLU A 175 -20.62 0.08 -27.93
N LEU A 176 -21.93 0.33 -27.92
CA LEU A 176 -22.88 -0.36 -27.04
C LEU A 176 -23.09 -1.78 -27.57
N GLU A 177 -22.62 -2.79 -26.84
CA GLU A 177 -22.82 -4.19 -27.23
C GLU A 177 -24.16 -4.75 -26.72
N SER A 178 -24.61 -4.32 -25.55
CA SER A 178 -25.87 -4.78 -24.99
C SER A 178 -26.52 -3.77 -24.04
N ASN A 179 -27.85 -3.81 -24.02
CA ASN A 179 -28.71 -3.04 -23.12
C ASN A 179 -29.69 -3.99 -22.45
N PHE A 180 -29.69 -4.01 -21.12
CA PHE A 180 -30.66 -4.75 -20.32
C PHE A 180 -31.55 -3.78 -19.57
N LYS A 181 -32.85 -3.99 -19.65
CA LYS A 181 -33.84 -3.32 -18.79
C LYS A 181 -34.25 -4.32 -17.71
N PRO A 182 -33.62 -4.31 -16.51
CA PRO A 182 -34.05 -5.20 -15.44
C PRO A 182 -35.54 -4.95 -15.14
N GLU A 183 -36.29 -6.01 -14.84
CA GLU A 183 -37.65 -5.89 -14.34
C GLU A 183 -37.62 -5.21 -12.96
N LYS A 184 -37.60 -3.88 -12.98
CA LYS A 184 -37.46 -3.08 -11.78
C LYS A 184 -38.85 -2.80 -11.20
N ASN A 185 -39.04 -3.18 -9.94
CA ASN A 185 -40.06 -2.54 -9.12
C ASN A 185 -39.56 -1.15 -8.73
N SER A 186 -40.48 -0.18 -8.59
CA SER A 186 -40.14 1.22 -8.26
C SER A 186 -39.21 1.38 -7.05
N ASP A 187 -39.26 0.42 -6.12
CA ASP A 187 -38.62 0.52 -4.80
C ASP A 187 -37.25 -0.19 -4.73
N GLN A 188 -36.68 -0.62 -5.86
CA GLN A 188 -35.39 -1.32 -5.87
C GLN A 188 -34.21 -0.35 -5.83
N SER A 189 -33.29 -0.53 -4.87
CA SER A 189 -31.99 0.15 -4.83
C SER A 189 -30.85 -0.82 -5.14
N LEU A 190 -29.86 -0.39 -5.94
CA LEU A 190 -28.66 -1.18 -6.18
C LEU A 190 -27.81 -1.21 -4.91
N CYS A 191 -27.58 -2.40 -4.35
CA CYS A 191 -26.81 -2.56 -3.11
C CYS A 191 -25.44 -3.20 -3.32
N TYR A 192 -25.25 -3.96 -4.41
CA TYR A 192 -23.98 -4.59 -4.73
C TYR A 192 -23.79 -4.70 -6.24
N LYS A 193 -22.55 -4.51 -6.67
CA LYS A 193 -22.11 -4.74 -8.04
C LYS A 193 -20.70 -5.33 -8.02
N LYS A 194 -20.43 -6.27 -8.92
CA LYS A 194 -19.08 -6.77 -9.18
C LYS A 194 -19.02 -7.50 -10.52
N ILE A 195 -17.91 -7.39 -11.22
CA ILE A 195 -17.57 -8.32 -12.30
C ILE A 195 -16.61 -9.38 -11.75
N GLU A 196 -16.96 -10.66 -11.95
CA GLU A 196 -16.10 -11.80 -11.66
C GLU A 196 -16.26 -12.81 -12.80
N ASP A 197 -15.15 -13.28 -13.39
CA ASP A 197 -15.14 -14.30 -14.45
C ASP A 197 -16.14 -14.03 -15.60
N ASN A 198 -16.15 -12.81 -16.13
CA ASN A 198 -17.10 -12.33 -17.15
C ASN A 198 -18.58 -12.37 -16.74
N ASN A 199 -18.89 -12.52 -15.46
CA ASN A 199 -20.24 -12.34 -14.94
C ASN A 199 -20.33 -11.00 -14.22
N LEU A 200 -21.26 -10.15 -14.67
CA LEU A 200 -21.68 -9.00 -13.91
C LEU A 200 -22.77 -9.43 -12.93
N ILE A 201 -22.52 -9.18 -11.65
CA ILE A 201 -23.42 -9.57 -10.58
C ILE A 201 -24.00 -8.29 -10.00
N LEU A 202 -25.30 -8.10 -10.19
CA LEU A 202 -26.05 -6.96 -9.68
C LEU A 202 -27.05 -7.41 -8.63
N CYS A 203 -26.87 -6.95 -7.41
CA CYS A 203 -27.85 -7.19 -6.34
C CYS A 203 -28.66 -5.92 -6.14
N TYR A 204 -29.98 -6.08 -6.23
CA TYR A 204 -30.91 -5.02 -5.92
C TYR A 204 -31.60 -5.36 -4.61
N LYS A 205 -31.54 -4.46 -3.64
CA LYS A 205 -32.33 -4.58 -2.43
C LYS A 205 -33.77 -4.22 -2.77
N SER A 206 -34.65 -5.20 -2.67
CA SER A 206 -36.09 -5.06 -2.89
C SER A 206 -36.84 -5.93 -1.90
N ASN A 207 -38.15 -5.72 -1.74
CA ASN A 207 -39.00 -6.63 -0.97
C ASN A 207 -38.98 -8.08 -1.52
N SER A 208 -38.57 -8.27 -2.77
CA SER A 208 -38.45 -9.59 -3.42
C SER A 208 -37.05 -10.20 -3.35
N TYR A 209 -36.04 -9.48 -2.80
CA TYR A 209 -34.65 -9.91 -2.63
C TYR A 209 -34.09 -10.71 -3.83
N ASN A 210 -34.23 -10.13 -5.02
CA ASN A 210 -33.74 -10.73 -6.25
C ASN A 210 -32.29 -10.31 -6.51
N ILE A 211 -31.46 -11.26 -6.87
CA ILE A 211 -30.09 -11.02 -7.34
C ILE A 211 -30.04 -11.32 -8.82
N ASN A 212 -29.76 -10.29 -9.62
CA ASN A 212 -29.65 -10.42 -11.06
C ASN A 212 -28.19 -10.71 -11.42
N ILE A 213 -27.94 -11.86 -12.03
CA ILE A 213 -26.63 -12.24 -12.56
C ILE A 213 -26.70 -12.14 -14.07
N PHE A 214 -25.85 -11.30 -14.62
CA PHE A 214 -25.69 -11.07 -16.05
C PHE A 214 -24.41 -11.76 -16.51
N ASP A 215 -24.58 -12.74 -17.39
CA ASP A 215 -23.46 -13.35 -18.09
C ASP A 215 -23.08 -12.42 -19.26
N LEU A 216 -21.91 -11.80 -19.17
CA LEU A 216 -21.42 -10.85 -20.18
C LEU A 216 -21.02 -11.56 -21.48
N THR A 217 -20.68 -12.85 -21.41
CA THR A 217 -20.30 -13.64 -22.58
C THR A 217 -21.54 -14.05 -23.37
N LEU A 218 -22.55 -14.55 -22.66
CA LEU A 218 -23.80 -15.02 -23.27
C LEU A 218 -24.84 -13.92 -23.46
N HIS A 219 -24.57 -12.71 -22.95
CA HIS A 219 -25.53 -11.60 -22.94
C HIS A 219 -26.89 -12.02 -22.36
N SER A 220 -26.87 -12.85 -21.33
CA SER A 220 -28.06 -13.43 -20.71
C SER A 220 -28.18 -13.00 -19.26
N ASN A 221 -29.40 -12.92 -18.75
CA ASN A 221 -29.64 -12.65 -17.34
C ASN A 221 -30.24 -13.89 -16.64
N SER A 222 -29.98 -14.00 -15.36
CA SER A 222 -30.64 -14.95 -14.48
C SER A 222 -30.92 -14.31 -13.13
N VAL A 223 -32.00 -14.74 -12.50
CA VAL A 223 -32.45 -14.19 -11.23
C VAL A 223 -32.34 -15.26 -10.16
N ILE A 224 -31.49 -15.03 -9.17
CA ILE A 224 -31.50 -15.81 -7.93
C ILE A 224 -32.48 -15.15 -6.98
N LYS A 225 -33.48 -15.92 -6.56
CA LYS A 225 -34.41 -15.51 -5.50
C LYS A 225 -33.85 -15.99 -4.17
N THR A 226 -33.46 -15.05 -3.32
CA THR A 226 -32.97 -15.35 -1.97
C THR A 226 -33.93 -14.79 -0.92
N LYS A 227 -33.78 -15.22 0.32
CA LYS A 227 -34.36 -14.53 1.47
C LYS A 227 -33.45 -13.35 1.86
N ASP A 228 -34.01 -12.45 2.66
CA ASP A 228 -33.39 -11.22 3.17
C ASP A 228 -31.89 -11.39 3.46
N PHE A 229 -31.07 -10.57 2.78
CA PHE A 229 -29.62 -10.55 2.94
C PHE A 229 -29.17 -9.15 3.37
N ILE A 230 -28.15 -9.13 4.22
CA ILE A 230 -27.52 -7.91 4.72
C ILE A 230 -26.36 -7.52 3.82
N TYR A 231 -25.60 -8.52 3.38
CA TYR A 231 -24.35 -8.32 2.67
C TYR A 231 -24.18 -9.36 1.58
N VAL A 232 -23.55 -8.97 0.47
CA VAL A 232 -23.25 -9.84 -0.67
C VAL A 232 -21.81 -9.68 -1.05
N THR A 233 -21.14 -10.80 -1.35
CA THR A 233 -19.86 -10.79 -2.03
C THR A 233 -19.76 -11.95 -3.01
N VAL A 234 -18.75 -11.90 -3.87
CA VAL A 234 -18.48 -12.93 -4.87
C VAL A 234 -17.00 -13.27 -4.82
N PHE A 235 -16.71 -14.56 -4.82
CA PHE A 235 -15.36 -15.09 -4.73
C PHE A 235 -15.23 -16.35 -5.59
N ASN A 236 -14.35 -16.33 -6.60
CA ASN A 236 -14.07 -17.49 -7.46
C ASN A 236 -15.34 -18.19 -7.97
N ASN A 237 -16.22 -17.40 -8.63
CA ASN A 237 -17.50 -17.89 -9.15
C ASN A 237 -18.49 -18.41 -8.08
N ILE A 238 -18.24 -18.16 -6.79
CA ILE A 238 -19.15 -18.42 -5.69
C ILE A 238 -19.74 -17.08 -5.20
N LEU A 239 -21.05 -16.95 -5.30
CA LEU A 239 -21.81 -15.87 -4.69
C LEU A 239 -22.12 -16.21 -3.24
N ILE A 240 -21.84 -15.28 -2.34
CA ILE A 240 -21.99 -15.45 -0.90
C ILE A 240 -22.98 -14.40 -0.40
N LEU A 241 -24.07 -14.87 0.17
CA LEU A 241 -25.19 -14.07 0.63
C LEU A 241 -25.25 -14.16 2.15
N VAL A 242 -24.88 -13.10 2.82
CA VAL A 242 -24.87 -13.02 4.28
C VAL A 242 -26.24 -12.55 4.75
N GLN A 243 -26.84 -13.29 5.66
CA GLN A 243 -28.17 -13.06 6.23
C GLN A 243 -28.06 -12.81 7.75
N ASN A 244 -29.15 -12.38 8.39
CA ASN A 244 -29.19 -12.13 9.85
C ASN A 244 -28.84 -13.35 10.72
N TYR A 245 -29.00 -14.56 10.20
CA TYR A 245 -28.87 -15.81 10.96
C TYR A 245 -28.05 -16.85 10.22
N GLY A 246 -27.19 -16.43 9.28
CA GLY A 246 -26.57 -17.39 8.38
C GLY A 246 -25.89 -16.76 7.18
N PHE A 247 -25.39 -17.62 6.31
CA PHE A 247 -25.05 -17.26 4.95
C PHE A 247 -25.42 -18.38 3.98
N GLU A 248 -25.68 -18.00 2.75
CA GLU A 248 -25.87 -18.91 1.64
C GLU A 248 -24.72 -18.76 0.66
N THR A 249 -24.28 -19.86 0.09
CA THR A 249 -23.29 -19.88 -0.99
C THR A 249 -23.94 -20.44 -2.24
N TRP A 250 -23.63 -19.84 -3.38
CA TRP A 250 -24.23 -20.15 -4.68
C TRP A 250 -23.15 -20.28 -5.73
N ASN A 251 -23.19 -21.34 -6.52
CA ASN A 251 -22.34 -21.51 -7.68
C ASN A 251 -22.94 -20.69 -8.82
N LEU A 252 -22.22 -19.68 -9.28
CA LEU A 252 -22.72 -18.75 -10.30
C LEU A 252 -22.80 -19.39 -11.69
N SER A 253 -21.88 -20.29 -12.04
CA SER A 253 -21.94 -21.01 -13.33
C SER A 253 -23.12 -21.96 -13.39
N GLU A 254 -23.35 -22.72 -12.32
CA GLU A 254 -24.45 -23.68 -12.25
C GLU A 254 -25.78 -23.03 -11.87
N LYS A 255 -25.73 -21.78 -11.38
CA LYS A 255 -26.88 -21.04 -10.84
C LYS A 255 -27.61 -21.83 -9.74
N SER A 256 -26.84 -22.59 -8.98
CA SER A 256 -27.31 -23.53 -7.96
C SER A 256 -26.81 -23.09 -6.59
N ARG A 257 -27.61 -23.33 -5.56
CA ARG A 257 -27.17 -23.12 -4.18
C ARG A 257 -26.22 -24.25 -3.81
N ILE A 258 -25.02 -23.91 -3.35
CA ILE A 258 -24.02 -24.86 -2.86
C ILE A 258 -24.42 -25.25 -1.44
N ASN A 259 -24.29 -24.32 -0.49
CA ASN A 259 -24.57 -24.54 0.92
C ASN A 259 -25.41 -23.43 1.55
N GLN A 260 -26.06 -23.76 2.65
CA GLN A 260 -26.71 -22.82 3.55
C GLN A 260 -26.24 -23.11 4.96
N PHE A 261 -25.57 -22.14 5.57
CA PHE A 261 -25.13 -22.20 6.94
C PHE A 261 -26.05 -21.32 7.77
N ALA A 262 -26.55 -21.86 8.88
CA ALA A 262 -27.34 -21.13 9.84
C ALA A 262 -26.58 -21.08 11.15
N TYR A 263 -26.60 -19.93 11.81
CA TYR A 263 -25.99 -19.73 13.12
C TYR A 263 -27.07 -19.34 14.11
N GLU A 264 -26.88 -19.75 15.37
CA GLU A 264 -27.76 -19.32 16.46
C GLU A 264 -27.47 -17.89 16.92
N LEU A 265 -26.34 -17.31 16.49
CA LEU A 265 -25.83 -16.04 16.99
C LEU A 265 -26.32 -14.86 16.14
N LYS A 266 -26.83 -13.82 16.82
CA LYS A 266 -27.08 -12.50 16.24
C LYS A 266 -25.76 -11.74 16.15
N GLY A 267 -25.37 -11.33 14.96
CA GLY A 267 -24.18 -10.51 14.72
C GLY A 267 -24.16 -9.93 13.32
N PHE A 268 -23.43 -8.84 13.14
CA PHE A 268 -23.14 -8.32 11.80
C PHE A 268 -22.05 -9.17 11.18
N MET A 269 -22.21 -9.50 9.92
CA MET A 269 -21.20 -10.23 9.18
C MET A 269 -20.70 -9.38 8.03
N TYR A 270 -19.38 -9.21 7.97
CA TYR A 270 -18.70 -8.67 6.82
C TYR A 270 -18.01 -9.81 6.11
N ALA A 271 -17.97 -9.79 4.78
CA ALA A 271 -17.08 -10.68 4.05
C ALA A 271 -16.07 -9.84 3.28
N THR A 272 -14.79 -10.16 3.40
CA THR A 272 -13.74 -9.55 2.60
C THR A 272 -12.97 -10.61 1.84
N ARG A 273 -12.45 -10.23 0.68
CA ARG A 273 -11.56 -11.08 -0.11
C ARG A 273 -10.13 -10.71 0.22
N CYS A 274 -9.32 -11.71 0.50
CA CYS A 274 -7.89 -11.56 0.68
C CYS A 274 -7.19 -12.61 -0.21
N ASP A 275 -6.53 -12.15 -1.28
CA ASP A 275 -5.96 -13.01 -2.32
C ASP A 275 -6.99 -14.01 -2.87
N ASN A 276 -6.68 -15.30 -2.72
CA ASN A 276 -7.51 -16.46 -3.06
C ASN A 276 -8.16 -17.06 -1.81
N ARG A 277 -8.48 -16.23 -0.82
CA ARG A 277 -9.22 -16.61 0.38
C ARG A 277 -10.41 -15.68 0.57
N LEU A 278 -11.53 -16.27 0.95
CA LEU A 278 -12.66 -15.56 1.49
C LEU A 278 -12.49 -15.47 3.01
N ILE A 279 -12.74 -14.29 3.57
CA ILE A 279 -12.70 -14.05 5.00
C ILE A 279 -14.06 -13.51 5.41
N LEU A 280 -14.82 -14.33 6.14
CA LEU A 280 -16.11 -13.98 6.73
C LEU A 280 -15.93 -13.50 8.17
N THR A 281 -15.95 -12.19 8.36
CA THR A 281 -15.88 -11.55 9.67
C THR A 281 -17.25 -11.53 10.33
N LEU A 282 -17.50 -12.41 11.30
CA LEU A 282 -18.67 -12.32 12.19
C LEU A 282 -18.33 -11.42 13.39
N VAL A 283 -19.04 -10.30 13.46
CA VAL A 283 -19.03 -9.35 14.58
C VAL A 283 -20.26 -9.64 15.44
N LYS A 284 -20.04 -10.33 16.55
CA LYS A 284 -21.06 -10.60 17.56
C LYS A 284 -21.12 -9.41 18.52
N GLY A 285 -22.33 -8.93 18.85
CA GLY A 285 -22.50 -7.83 19.82
C GLY A 285 -21.76 -8.13 21.13
N ALA A 286 -20.73 -7.34 21.42
CA ALA A 286 -19.65 -7.50 22.42
C ALA A 286 -18.34 -8.19 21.92
N THR A 287 -17.40 -7.33 21.49
CA THR A 287 -15.94 -7.36 21.80
C THR A 287 -15.07 -8.57 21.45
N SER A 288 -15.58 -9.49 20.65
CA SER A 288 -14.72 -10.51 20.04
C SER A 288 -15.14 -10.68 18.60
N ILE A 289 -14.16 -10.64 17.70
CA ILE A 289 -14.40 -11.16 16.36
C ILE A 289 -14.31 -12.67 16.48
N ASN A 290 -15.46 -13.26 16.75
CA ASN A 290 -15.58 -14.70 16.69
C ASN A 290 -15.77 -15.09 15.23
N LEU A 291 -14.68 -15.46 14.57
CA LEU A 291 -14.63 -15.92 13.18
C LEU A 291 -15.03 -17.40 13.05
N ASN A 292 -16.01 -17.88 13.83
CA ASN A 292 -16.50 -19.26 13.79
C ASN A 292 -16.95 -19.74 12.39
N ASP A 293 -17.08 -18.84 11.42
CA ASP A 293 -17.56 -19.15 10.08
C ASP A 293 -16.69 -18.62 8.93
N ILE A 294 -15.38 -18.36 9.14
CA ILE A 294 -14.48 -18.15 8.00
C ILE A 294 -14.27 -19.46 7.24
N ALA A 295 -14.97 -19.58 6.11
CA ALA A 295 -14.63 -20.54 5.08
C ALA A 295 -13.39 -20.08 4.31
N PHE A 296 -12.22 -20.64 4.64
CA PHE A 296 -11.08 -20.58 3.74
C PHE A 296 -11.32 -21.50 2.55
N VAL A 297 -11.82 -20.94 1.46
CA VAL A 297 -11.91 -21.66 0.19
C VAL A 297 -10.57 -21.53 -0.53
N SER A 298 -9.68 -22.53 -0.39
CA SER A 298 -8.43 -22.59 -1.16
C SER A 298 -8.66 -23.06 -2.61
N GLU A 299 -7.73 -22.74 -3.51
CA GLU A 299 -7.81 -22.93 -4.96
C GLU A 299 -8.10 -24.34 -5.50
N TYR A 300 -8.72 -24.34 -6.68
CA TYR A 300 -8.71 -25.35 -7.77
C TYR A 300 -9.01 -26.81 -7.40
N LYS A 301 -10.27 -27.07 -7.07
CA LYS A 301 -10.98 -28.26 -7.57
C LYS A 301 -12.33 -27.83 -8.13
N SER A 302 -12.75 -28.44 -9.23
CA SER A 302 -14.06 -28.25 -9.87
C SER A 302 -15.27 -28.64 -8.98
N SER A 303 -15.00 -29.01 -7.73
CA SER A 303 -15.96 -29.25 -6.67
C SER A 303 -15.31 -28.84 -5.35
N ILE A 304 -15.66 -27.67 -4.82
CA ILE A 304 -15.31 -27.29 -3.45
C ILE A 304 -16.30 -28.02 -2.55
N ASP A 305 -15.82 -29.08 -1.91
CA ASP A 305 -16.51 -29.65 -0.77
C ASP A 305 -16.31 -28.69 0.40
N LEU A 306 -17.27 -27.78 0.59
CA LEU A 306 -17.24 -26.80 1.65
C LEU A 306 -17.27 -27.47 3.03
N ASP A 307 -17.79 -28.70 3.16
CA ASP A 307 -17.95 -29.37 4.46
C ASP A 307 -16.61 -29.90 5.03
N SER A 308 -15.58 -30.07 4.21
CA SER A 308 -14.29 -30.68 4.59
C SER A 308 -13.07 -29.76 4.53
N ASN A 309 -13.20 -28.53 4.00
CA ASN A 309 -12.07 -27.62 3.74
C ASN A 309 -12.00 -26.37 4.64
N PHE A 310 -12.79 -26.30 5.72
CA PHE A 310 -12.62 -25.25 6.72
C PHE A 310 -11.27 -25.42 7.45
N ILE A 311 -10.30 -24.57 7.14
CA ILE A 311 -9.08 -24.39 7.94
C ILE A 311 -9.49 -23.90 9.34
N PRO A 312 -8.79 -24.31 10.42
CA PRO A 312 -9.14 -23.91 11.78
C PRO A 312 -9.41 -22.42 11.94
N VAL A 313 -10.52 -22.16 12.63
CA VAL A 313 -11.00 -20.86 13.08
C VAL A 313 -9.91 -20.11 13.83
N LYS A 314 -9.72 -18.85 13.46
CA LYS A 314 -8.79 -17.93 14.12
C LYS A 314 -9.59 -16.87 14.85
N GLU A 315 -9.52 -16.84 16.17
CA GLU A 315 -10.20 -15.83 16.98
C GLU A 315 -9.27 -14.66 17.24
N TYR A 316 -9.77 -13.43 17.03
CA TYR A 316 -9.05 -12.21 17.31
C TYR A 316 -9.80 -11.46 18.42
N PHE A 317 -9.09 -11.18 19.51
CA PHE A 317 -9.62 -10.46 20.65
C PHE A 317 -9.06 -9.04 20.65
N ALA A 318 -9.95 -8.05 20.74
CA ALA A 318 -9.53 -6.67 21.01
C ALA A 318 -8.79 -6.62 22.36
N LEU A 319 -7.74 -5.79 22.44
CA LEU A 319 -6.80 -5.79 23.57
C LEU A 319 -7.47 -5.51 24.92
N ASP A 320 -8.53 -4.70 24.97
CA ASP A 320 -9.17 -4.28 26.22
C ASP A 320 -9.75 -5.45 27.03
N LYS A 321 -10.15 -6.52 26.34
CA LYS A 321 -10.56 -7.78 26.99
C LYS A 321 -9.39 -8.60 27.53
N GLN A 322 -8.22 -8.56 26.90
CA GLN A 322 -7.06 -9.29 27.43
C GLN A 322 -6.59 -8.76 28.79
N LEU A 323 -6.96 -7.52 29.11
CA LEU A 323 -6.60 -6.86 30.37
C LEU A 323 -7.59 -7.15 31.52
N GLY A 324 -8.69 -7.88 31.28
CA GLY A 324 -9.58 -8.37 32.33
C GLY A 324 -10.47 -7.31 33.01
N ASN A 325 -10.76 -6.21 32.32
CA ASN A 325 -11.74 -5.22 32.79
C ASN A 325 -13.15 -5.68 32.39
N ASP A 326 -13.75 -6.58 33.18
CA ASP A 326 -15.01 -7.27 32.87
C ASP A 326 -16.29 -6.55 33.35
N ASP A 327 -16.19 -5.36 33.98
CA ASP A 327 -17.30 -4.78 34.75
C ASP A 327 -18.20 -3.77 34.00
N ASP A 328 -17.89 -3.39 32.75
CA ASP A 328 -18.71 -2.45 31.97
C ASP A 328 -19.41 -3.14 30.78
N ASP A 329 -20.75 -3.14 30.79
CA ASP A 329 -21.62 -3.62 29.70
C ASP A 329 -21.46 -2.81 28.39
N ASP A 330 -20.74 -1.68 28.43
CA ASP A 330 -20.41 -0.83 27.29
C ASP A 330 -19.13 -1.34 26.60
N VAL A 331 -19.22 -2.54 26.05
CA VAL A 331 -18.09 -3.18 25.40
C VAL A 331 -17.98 -2.69 23.94
N ASP A 332 -16.82 -2.12 23.58
CA ASP A 332 -16.55 -1.54 22.26
C ASP A 332 -16.88 -2.51 21.11
N ASP A 333 -17.85 -2.18 20.25
CA ASP A 333 -18.12 -3.00 19.07
C ASP A 333 -16.98 -2.83 18.03
N VAL A 334 -16.91 -3.80 17.11
CA VAL A 334 -16.00 -3.70 15.98
C VAL A 334 -16.71 -3.00 14.84
N ASP A 335 -16.17 -1.85 14.48
CA ASP A 335 -16.75 -0.96 13.49
C ASP A 335 -16.41 -1.37 12.06
N LYS A 336 -15.16 -1.78 11.84
CA LYS A 336 -14.66 -2.15 10.51
C LYS A 336 -13.49 -3.10 10.60
N THR A 337 -13.37 -3.98 9.61
CA THR A 337 -12.17 -4.82 9.43
C THR A 337 -11.63 -4.67 8.02
N GLU A 338 -10.30 -4.71 7.91
CA GLU A 338 -9.59 -4.80 6.64
C GLU A 338 -8.56 -5.92 6.75
N VAL A 339 -8.47 -6.75 5.71
CA VAL A 339 -7.58 -7.91 5.73
C VAL A 339 -6.73 -7.95 4.47
N SER A 340 -5.46 -8.24 4.69
CA SER A 340 -4.45 -8.54 3.67
C SER A 340 -3.89 -9.95 3.90
N LYS A 341 -3.03 -10.39 2.99
CA LYS A 341 -2.39 -11.71 3.08
C LYS A 341 -1.74 -11.92 4.44
N ASP A 342 -0.99 -10.91 4.88
CA ASP A 342 -0.08 -11.03 6.02
C ASP A 342 -0.66 -10.38 7.29
N HIS A 343 -1.59 -9.43 7.16
CA HIS A 343 -2.08 -8.61 8.27
C HIS A 343 -3.61 -8.46 8.28
N ILE A 344 -4.16 -8.35 9.50
CA ILE A 344 -5.55 -7.93 9.75
C ILE A 344 -5.52 -6.61 10.53
N ALA A 345 -6.34 -5.65 10.13
CA ALA A 345 -6.59 -4.42 10.88
C ALA A 345 -8.06 -4.37 11.29
N ILE A 346 -8.30 -4.14 12.58
CA ILE A 346 -9.63 -4.06 13.20
C ILE A 346 -9.80 -2.63 13.73
N LEU A 347 -10.77 -1.88 13.20
CA LEU A 347 -11.22 -0.62 13.77
C LEU A 347 -12.24 -0.92 14.88
N ASN A 348 -11.89 -0.56 16.09
CA ASN A 348 -12.76 -0.64 17.26
C ASN A 348 -13.63 0.63 17.37
N ASP A 349 -14.74 0.54 18.10
CA ASP A 349 -15.67 1.66 18.34
C ASP A 349 -15.03 2.86 19.05
N ASP A 350 -14.02 2.62 19.90
CA ASP A 350 -13.23 3.67 20.54
C ASP A 350 -12.34 4.46 19.53
N GLY A 351 -12.36 4.04 18.26
CA GLY A 351 -11.58 4.55 17.16
C GLY A 351 -10.21 3.89 17.03
N SER A 352 -9.75 3.12 18.02
CA SER A 352 -8.44 2.47 17.95
C SER A 352 -8.39 1.43 16.82
N ILE A 353 -7.19 1.21 16.28
CA ILE A 353 -6.97 0.18 15.26
C ILE A 353 -6.02 -0.88 15.79
N ASP A 354 -6.53 -2.09 15.98
CA ASP A 354 -5.74 -3.25 16.35
C ASP A 354 -5.25 -3.98 15.11
N ILE A 355 -3.94 -4.25 15.06
CA ILE A 355 -3.28 -4.93 13.95
C ILE A 355 -2.76 -6.27 14.42
N PHE A 356 -3.03 -7.32 13.64
CA PHE A 356 -2.63 -8.69 13.92
C PHE A 356 -1.92 -9.30 12.71
N TYR A 357 -1.07 -10.28 12.96
CA TYR A 357 -0.61 -11.19 11.91
C TYR A 357 -1.74 -12.14 11.51
N ASN A 358 -2.06 -12.19 10.22
CA ASN A 358 -3.13 -13.04 9.70
C ASN A 358 -2.80 -14.52 9.89
N ASP A 359 -1.52 -14.90 9.76
CA ASP A 359 -1.09 -16.30 9.82
C ASP A 359 -0.98 -16.85 11.25
N SER A 360 -0.65 -16.03 12.25
CA SER A 360 -0.45 -16.50 13.64
C SER A 360 -1.52 -16.04 14.64
N THR A 361 -2.43 -15.14 14.23
CA THR A 361 -3.35 -14.39 15.13
C THR A 361 -2.67 -13.57 16.21
N GLU A 362 -1.35 -13.44 16.15
CA GLU A 362 -0.58 -12.69 17.15
C GLU A 362 -0.86 -11.20 16.99
N PHE A 363 -1.19 -10.56 18.11
CA PHE A 363 -1.33 -9.11 18.18
C PHE A 363 0.00 -8.42 17.90
N LEU A 364 0.01 -7.52 16.92
CA LEU A 364 1.21 -6.82 16.51
C LEU A 364 1.31 -5.43 17.15
N HIS A 365 0.25 -4.63 17.03
CA HIS A 365 0.23 -3.25 17.50
C HIS A 365 -1.18 -2.66 17.54
N ARG A 366 -1.40 -1.67 18.43
CA ARG A 366 -2.62 -0.85 18.50
C ARG A 366 -2.32 0.61 18.19
N ILE A 367 -3.07 1.19 17.26
CA ILE A 367 -3.05 2.63 16.96
C ILE A 367 -4.16 3.31 17.78
N THR A 368 -3.79 3.97 18.89
CA THR A 368 -4.74 4.54 19.87
C THR A 368 -5.22 5.96 19.59
N LYS A 369 -4.80 6.57 18.48
CA LYS A 369 -4.98 8.02 18.24
C LYS A 369 -5.66 8.33 16.91
N VAL A 370 -6.81 7.73 16.74
CA VAL A 370 -7.67 7.94 15.57
C VAL A 370 -8.72 8.97 15.95
N ASP A 371 -8.98 9.94 15.09
CA ASP A 371 -10.05 10.90 15.31
C ASP A 371 -11.40 10.17 15.45
N LYS A 372 -12.35 10.73 16.22
CA LYS A 372 -13.69 10.14 16.44
C LYS A 372 -14.52 9.90 15.17
N VAL A 373 -14.04 10.40 14.03
CA VAL A 373 -14.68 10.18 12.73
C VAL A 373 -14.24 8.82 12.21
N LYS A 374 -15.19 7.89 12.02
CA LYS A 374 -14.95 6.51 11.57
C LYS A 374 -14.10 6.50 10.29
N PRO A 375 -12.82 6.09 10.37
CA PRO A 375 -11.94 6.14 9.21
C PRO A 375 -12.27 5.01 8.22
N LYS A 376 -11.86 5.22 6.97
CA LYS A 376 -11.77 4.16 5.97
C LYS A 376 -10.38 3.53 6.07
N LEU A 377 -10.33 2.21 6.23
CA LEU A 377 -9.10 1.44 6.27
C LEU A 377 -8.83 0.75 4.94
N LYS A 378 -7.56 0.74 4.51
CA LYS A 378 -7.03 -0.14 3.46
C LYS A 378 -5.63 -0.62 3.80
N ILE A 379 -5.36 -1.91 3.59
CA ILE A 379 -4.01 -2.47 3.73
C ILE A 379 -3.42 -2.67 2.34
N TYR A 380 -2.21 -2.16 2.13
CA TYR A 380 -1.41 -2.36 0.92
C TYR A 380 -0.01 -2.83 1.30
N LYS A 381 0.35 -4.07 0.95
CA LYS A 381 1.61 -4.69 1.37
C LYS A 381 1.76 -4.57 2.91
N ASN A 382 2.81 -3.87 3.38
CA ASN A 382 3.06 -3.62 4.80
C ASN A 382 2.55 -2.26 5.29
N TRP A 383 1.70 -1.59 4.51
CA TRP A 383 1.15 -0.28 4.85
C TRP A 383 -0.32 -0.37 5.20
N LEU A 384 -0.69 0.30 6.28
CA LEU A 384 -2.07 0.58 6.64
C LEU A 384 -2.40 2.03 6.27
N ILE A 385 -3.35 2.20 5.36
CA ILE A 385 -3.89 3.48 4.93
C ILE A 385 -5.15 3.75 5.76
N VAL A 386 -5.09 4.80 6.57
CA VAL A 386 -6.18 5.24 7.45
C VAL A 386 -6.68 6.59 6.93
N ALA A 387 -7.83 6.59 6.27
CA ALA A 387 -8.39 7.78 5.64
C ALA A 387 -9.58 8.34 6.42
N TYR A 388 -9.53 9.62 6.71
CA TYR A 388 -10.56 10.44 7.33
C TYR A 388 -11.14 11.41 6.30
N ALA A 389 -12.19 12.15 6.66
CA ALA A 389 -12.86 13.06 5.74
C ALA A 389 -11.96 14.13 5.09
N ASN A 390 -10.84 14.51 5.72
CA ASN A 390 -9.97 15.62 5.29
C ASN A 390 -8.47 15.29 5.25
N CYS A 391 -8.10 14.05 5.56
CA CYS A 391 -6.72 13.60 5.47
C CYS A 391 -6.65 12.08 5.46
N PHE A 392 -5.52 11.53 5.03
CA PHE A 392 -5.20 10.14 5.31
C PHE A 392 -3.78 9.99 5.82
N TYR A 393 -3.56 8.90 6.54
CA TYR A 393 -2.26 8.51 7.05
C TYR A 393 -1.84 7.20 6.39
N ILE A 394 -0.56 7.11 6.03
CA ILE A 394 0.06 5.84 5.66
C ILE A 394 0.91 5.40 6.84
N TRP A 395 0.63 4.22 7.36
CA TRP A 395 1.29 3.67 8.54
C TRP A 395 2.08 2.43 8.15
N ASP A 396 3.35 2.39 8.50
CA ASP A 396 4.19 1.20 8.31
C ASP A 396 3.91 0.20 9.42
N ILE A 397 3.23 -0.88 9.06
CA ILE A 397 2.83 -1.94 9.98
C ILE A 397 4.05 -2.60 10.62
N GLN A 398 5.12 -2.80 9.86
CA GLN A 398 6.32 -3.50 10.31
C GLN A 398 7.18 -2.62 11.22
N ASN A 399 7.39 -1.35 10.84
CA ASN A 399 8.19 -0.41 11.61
C ASN A 399 7.43 0.26 12.76
N LYS A 400 6.13 -0.01 12.85
CA LYS A 400 5.21 0.54 13.84
C LYS A 400 5.21 2.08 13.87
N SER A 401 5.25 2.69 12.69
CA SER A 401 5.47 4.14 12.57
C SER A 401 4.62 4.77 11.48
N ASN A 402 4.20 6.01 11.72
CA ASN A 402 3.51 6.81 10.72
C ASN A 402 4.51 7.26 9.63
N LEU A 403 4.26 6.87 8.39
CA LEU A 403 5.10 7.23 7.25
C LEU A 403 4.74 8.59 6.68
N THR A 404 3.46 8.95 6.64
CA THR A 404 3.02 10.26 6.13
C THR A 404 1.59 10.58 6.48
N LYS A 405 1.33 11.89 6.59
CA LYS A 405 -0.01 12.48 6.61
C LYS A 405 -0.17 13.33 5.35
N ILE A 406 -1.24 13.06 4.61
CA ILE A 406 -1.63 13.86 3.43
C ILE A 406 -2.98 14.49 3.73
N GLU A 407 -3.04 15.82 3.65
CA GLU A 407 -4.27 16.59 3.86
C GLU A 407 -4.97 16.79 2.52
N ILE A 408 -6.09 16.09 2.35
CA ILE A 408 -6.93 16.11 1.15
C ILE A 408 -8.34 15.74 1.59
N ASP A 409 -9.36 16.37 1.03
CA ASP A 409 -10.74 15.93 1.26
C ASP A 409 -10.88 14.50 0.73
N ILE A 410 -11.58 13.63 1.47
CA ILE A 410 -11.76 12.23 1.11
C ILE A 410 -13.23 11.86 1.30
N ASN A 411 -13.86 11.54 0.18
CA ASN A 411 -15.17 10.91 0.13
C ASN A 411 -15.02 9.39 0.13
N ASP A 412 -14.06 8.82 -0.60
CA ASP A 412 -13.75 7.37 -0.60
C ASP A 412 -12.29 7.07 -0.91
N ILE A 413 -11.83 5.87 -0.51
CA ILE A 413 -10.51 5.34 -0.86
C ILE A 413 -10.61 3.93 -1.42
N LYS A 414 -9.86 3.69 -2.51
CA LYS A 414 -9.69 2.38 -3.12
C LYS A 414 -8.21 2.14 -3.35
N VAL A 415 -7.75 0.93 -3.10
CA VAL A 415 -6.41 0.50 -3.50
C VAL A 415 -6.58 -0.52 -4.60
N ALA A 416 -5.97 -0.25 -5.75
CA ALA A 416 -5.99 -1.13 -6.91
C ALA A 416 -4.57 -1.31 -7.41
N LYS A 417 -4.06 -2.55 -7.38
CA LYS A 417 -2.66 -2.86 -7.64
C LYS A 417 -1.76 -1.98 -6.76
N ASN A 418 -0.99 -1.10 -7.36
CA ASN A 418 -0.08 -0.16 -6.73
C ASN A 418 -0.61 1.27 -6.73
N HIS A 419 -1.90 1.49 -6.98
CA HIS A 419 -2.49 2.82 -6.98
C HIS A 419 -3.45 3.00 -5.81
N LEU A 420 -3.26 4.05 -5.01
CA LEU A 420 -4.26 4.56 -4.08
C LEU A 420 -5.10 5.60 -4.80
N ILE A 421 -6.39 5.32 -4.92
CA ILE A 421 -7.36 6.13 -5.62
C ILE A 421 -8.25 6.76 -4.57
N ILE A 422 -8.25 8.09 -4.54
CA ILE A 422 -8.99 8.91 -3.58
C ILE A 422 -10.09 9.64 -4.33
N GLU A 423 -11.32 9.37 -3.97
CA GLU A 423 -12.48 10.12 -4.44
C GLU A 423 -12.66 11.32 -3.50
N ASN A 424 -12.75 12.53 -4.04
CA ASN A 424 -12.90 13.75 -3.26
C ASN A 424 -13.85 14.74 -3.93
N ASN A 425 -14.17 15.83 -3.23
CA ASN A 425 -15.11 16.85 -3.72
C ASN A 425 -14.64 17.54 -5.01
N ASN A 426 -13.34 17.46 -5.34
CA ASN A 426 -12.75 18.10 -6.51
C ASN A 426 -12.49 17.14 -7.66
N GLY A 427 -12.69 15.83 -7.49
CA GLY A 427 -12.15 14.87 -8.43
C GLY A 427 -11.80 13.49 -7.87
N ILE A 428 -11.10 12.75 -8.72
CA ILE A 428 -10.32 11.60 -8.34
C ILE A 428 -8.87 12.03 -8.26
N THR A 429 -8.17 11.59 -7.23
CA THR A 429 -6.72 11.70 -7.12
C THR A 429 -6.12 10.31 -7.08
N VAL A 430 -5.16 10.02 -7.95
CA VAL A 430 -4.49 8.72 -8.01
C VAL A 430 -3.05 8.88 -7.54
N PHE A 431 -2.64 8.06 -6.59
CA PHE A 431 -1.28 7.99 -6.06
C PHE A 431 -0.66 6.66 -6.45
N ASN A 432 0.51 6.68 -7.09
CA ASN A 432 1.30 5.47 -7.31
C ASN A 432 2.09 5.13 -6.03
N LEU A 433 1.69 4.06 -5.35
CA LEU A 433 2.27 3.54 -4.11
C LEU A 433 3.60 2.80 -4.33
N ASP A 434 3.96 2.45 -5.57
CA ASP A 434 5.27 1.85 -5.88
C ASP A 434 6.33 2.90 -6.21
N GLN A 435 5.95 4.15 -6.46
CA GLN A 435 6.92 5.23 -6.51
C GLN A 435 7.57 5.35 -5.13
N PRO A 436 8.92 5.40 -5.04
CA PRO A 436 9.61 5.49 -3.76
C PRO A 436 9.01 6.61 -2.93
N ILE A 437 8.65 6.32 -1.67
CA ILE A 437 8.24 7.38 -0.74
C ILE A 437 9.32 8.47 -0.67
N ALA A 438 10.60 8.09 -0.86
CA ALA A 438 11.70 9.03 -1.02
C ALA A 438 11.45 10.08 -2.11
N ASP A 439 10.87 9.74 -3.26
CA ASP A 439 10.59 10.70 -4.34
C ASP A 439 9.46 11.67 -3.96
N PHE A 440 8.49 11.24 -3.16
CA PHE A 440 7.50 12.14 -2.56
C PHE A 440 8.12 13.12 -1.56
N LEU A 441 9.23 12.73 -0.93
CA LEU A 441 9.95 13.52 0.08
C LEU A 441 11.07 14.39 -0.52
N LEU A 442 11.48 14.17 -1.77
CA LEU A 442 12.68 14.78 -2.37
C LEU A 442 12.43 15.95 -3.35
N LYS A 443 11.18 16.35 -3.64
CA LYS A 443 10.94 17.55 -4.46
C LYS A 443 11.33 18.82 -3.68
N PRO A 444 12.26 19.66 -4.19
CA PRO A 444 12.84 20.74 -3.43
C PRO A 444 11.83 21.84 -3.12
N PHE A 445 11.72 22.17 -1.84
CA PHE A 445 11.03 23.35 -1.32
C PHE A 445 11.94 24.58 -1.42
N SER A 446 11.39 25.71 -1.87
CA SER A 446 11.99 27.04 -1.67
C SER A 446 11.07 27.88 -0.79
N PHE A 447 11.50 28.22 0.42
CA PHE A 447 10.87 29.26 1.24
C PHE A 447 11.89 30.30 1.68
N SER A 448 11.34 31.49 1.91
CA SER A 448 11.98 32.78 2.12
C SER A 448 12.91 32.86 3.32
N GLU A 449 13.83 33.82 3.20
CA GLU A 449 14.78 34.32 4.19
C GLU A 449 14.10 34.60 5.53
N ASP A 450 14.32 33.73 6.52
CA ASP A 450 14.80 34.12 7.85
C ASP A 450 14.98 32.88 8.73
N SER A 451 16.24 32.60 9.06
CA SER A 451 16.73 31.64 10.07
C SER A 451 15.99 30.30 10.16
N SER A 452 16.22 29.39 9.20
CA SER A 452 16.01 27.96 9.38
C SER A 452 16.99 27.17 8.50
N ILE A 453 17.43 26.01 8.97
CA ILE A 453 18.28 25.10 8.21
C ILE A 453 17.48 24.63 7.00
N THR A 454 17.87 25.06 5.81
CA THR A 454 17.18 24.70 4.57
C THR A 454 17.47 23.25 4.19
N PHE A 455 16.51 22.57 3.57
CA PHE A 455 16.65 21.17 3.11
C PHE A 455 17.84 20.98 2.15
N GLY A 456 18.21 22.04 1.41
CA GLY A 456 19.43 22.08 0.60
C GLY A 456 20.73 21.86 1.41
N LYS A 457 20.80 22.33 2.66
CA LYS A 457 21.95 22.10 3.55
C LYS A 457 22.01 20.65 4.06
N LEU A 458 20.86 20.00 4.27
CA LEU A 458 20.79 18.58 4.65
C LEU A 458 21.27 17.67 3.51
N ILE A 459 20.93 18.02 2.26
CA ILE A 459 21.45 17.36 1.05
C ILE A 459 22.95 17.62 0.88
N GLU A 460 23.44 18.83 1.20
CA GLU A 460 24.88 19.10 1.23
C GLU A 460 25.60 18.23 2.27
N VAL A 461 25.02 18.01 3.46
CA VAL A 461 25.59 17.12 4.49
C VAL A 461 25.62 15.66 4.01
N ASP A 462 24.57 15.16 3.35
CA ASP A 462 24.53 13.80 2.81
C ASP A 462 25.51 13.62 1.64
N ASN A 463 25.64 14.62 0.76
CA ASN A 463 26.67 14.67 -0.26
C ASN A 463 28.09 14.77 0.33
N MET A 464 28.26 15.47 1.47
CA MET A 464 29.52 15.52 2.21
C MET A 464 29.88 14.14 2.77
N ILE A 465 28.92 13.44 3.38
CA ILE A 465 29.05 12.06 3.89
C ILE A 465 29.45 11.11 2.74
N ASN A 466 28.81 11.23 1.59
CA ASN A 466 29.12 10.42 0.41
C ASN A 466 30.47 10.77 -0.25
N SER A 467 30.92 12.02 -0.16
CA SER A 467 32.24 12.46 -0.65
C SER A 467 33.40 11.97 0.24
N LEU A 468 33.20 11.94 1.56
CA LEU A 468 34.16 11.45 2.56
C LEU A 468 34.37 9.94 2.48
N ASN A 469 33.30 9.19 2.16
CA ASN A 469 33.38 7.76 1.88
C ASN A 469 34.14 7.44 0.58
N ARG A 470 34.25 8.40 -0.35
CA ARG A 470 35.05 8.26 -1.59
C ARG A 470 36.52 8.66 -1.39
N SER A 471 36.83 9.59 -0.48
CA SER A 471 38.20 10.03 -0.22
C SER A 471 39.00 9.05 0.65
N SER A 472 38.34 8.30 1.53
CA SER A 472 38.99 7.26 2.36
C SER A 472 39.52 6.04 1.59
N LYS A 473 39.18 5.91 0.29
CA LYS A 473 39.73 4.88 -0.61
C LYS A 473 40.94 5.31 -1.44
N LYS A 474 41.39 6.56 -1.37
CA LYS A 474 42.52 7.07 -2.17
C LYS A 474 43.65 7.62 -1.30
N HIS A 475 44.31 6.75 -0.54
CA HIS A 475 45.67 7.00 -0.07
C HIS A 475 46.52 5.72 -0.21
N SER A 476 46.85 5.40 -1.46
CA SER A 476 48.17 4.84 -1.81
C SER A 476 48.45 5.18 -3.28
N ARG A 477 49.65 5.70 -3.52
CA ARG A 477 50.28 6.10 -4.81
C ARG A 477 50.04 7.52 -5.35
N GLU A 478 51.02 8.37 -5.08
CA GLU A 478 51.72 9.25 -6.04
C GLU A 478 52.15 8.41 -7.27
N GLU A 479 52.16 8.87 -8.53
CA GLU A 479 52.80 10.08 -9.07
C GLU A 479 52.34 10.31 -10.55
N GLU A 480 52.52 11.55 -11.02
CA GLU A 480 52.62 12.06 -12.41
C GLU A 480 51.40 12.57 -13.25
N ILE A 481 51.35 13.92 -13.37
CA ILE A 481 51.26 14.77 -14.61
C ILE A 481 49.91 14.90 -15.39
N THR A 482 49.21 16.04 -15.17
CA THR A 482 48.49 17.03 -16.04
C THR A 482 47.97 16.72 -17.49
N PRO A 483 47.10 17.56 -18.12
CA PRO A 483 45.79 18.12 -17.72
C PRO A 483 44.70 17.95 -18.82
N TYR A 484 43.58 17.27 -18.57
CA TYR A 484 42.43 17.29 -19.50
C TYR A 484 41.42 18.39 -19.12
N ARG A 485 41.68 19.60 -19.62
CA ARG A 485 40.66 20.63 -19.90
C ARG A 485 40.46 20.62 -21.41
N ASN A 486 39.19 20.61 -21.84
CA ASN A 486 38.67 20.54 -23.22
C ASN A 486 38.19 19.14 -23.62
N LEU A 487 36.88 18.89 -23.49
CA LEU A 487 36.05 18.12 -24.44
C LEU A 487 34.56 18.25 -24.07
N ARG A 488 34.09 19.49 -23.85
CA ARG A 488 32.66 19.80 -23.72
C ARG A 488 31.96 20.36 -24.98
N PRO A 489 32.61 20.63 -26.14
CA PRO A 489 31.87 21.03 -27.34
C PRO A 489 31.96 20.00 -28.49
N LYS A 490 31.75 18.69 -28.22
CA LYS A 490 31.64 17.66 -29.28
C LYS A 490 30.48 16.66 -29.08
N LEU A 491 29.52 16.96 -28.21
CA LEU A 491 28.37 16.07 -27.94
C LEU A 491 27.06 16.52 -28.60
N ASP A 492 27.03 17.66 -29.30
CA ASP A 492 25.79 18.21 -29.86
C ASP A 492 25.53 17.86 -31.33
N ASN A 493 26.31 16.97 -31.97
CA ASN A 493 26.11 16.56 -33.37
C ASN A 493 26.27 15.05 -33.57
N PHE A 494 25.50 14.24 -32.86
CA PHE A 494 25.27 12.84 -33.22
C PHE A 494 23.77 12.63 -33.43
N GLU A 495 23.32 12.78 -34.68
CA GLU A 495 22.12 12.09 -35.15
C GLU A 495 22.46 10.60 -35.20
N MET A 496 21.76 9.79 -34.39
CA MET A 496 21.82 8.34 -34.56
C MET A 496 21.07 7.99 -35.84
N PRO A 497 21.64 7.17 -36.74
CA PRO A 497 20.86 6.61 -37.83
C PRO A 497 19.85 5.62 -37.24
N ASP A 498 18.62 5.67 -37.73
CA ASP A 498 17.63 4.60 -37.54
C ASP A 498 18.22 3.32 -38.12
N ILE A 499 18.72 2.44 -37.25
CA ILE A 499 19.11 1.09 -37.63
C ILE A 499 17.82 0.27 -37.55
N GLU A 500 17.16 0.10 -38.70
CA GLU A 500 16.16 -0.95 -38.87
C GLU A 500 16.90 -2.30 -38.77
N ILE A 501 16.81 -2.92 -37.59
CA ILE A 501 17.29 -4.30 -37.39
C ILE A 501 16.35 -5.20 -38.16
N SER A 502 16.86 -5.91 -39.16
CA SER A 502 16.03 -6.83 -39.93
C SER A 502 15.54 -7.97 -39.01
N PRO A 503 14.36 -8.54 -39.27
CA PRO A 503 13.88 -9.72 -38.53
C PRO A 503 14.90 -10.87 -38.52
N GLU A 504 15.71 -10.98 -39.57
CA GLU A 504 16.75 -12.00 -39.74
C GLU A 504 17.95 -11.77 -38.79
N ASP A 505 18.37 -10.52 -38.58
CA ASP A 505 19.43 -10.17 -37.62
C ASP A 505 18.97 -10.42 -36.17
N MET A 506 17.69 -10.18 -35.88
CA MET A 506 17.07 -10.50 -34.59
C MET A 506 17.01 -12.02 -34.34
N GLU A 507 16.65 -12.80 -35.36
CA GLU A 507 16.61 -14.25 -35.26
C GLU A 507 18.01 -14.85 -35.08
N GLN A 508 19.01 -14.33 -35.79
CA GLN A 508 20.41 -14.73 -35.61
C GLN A 508 20.92 -14.39 -34.20
N TYR A 509 20.62 -13.20 -33.69
CA TYR A 509 20.99 -12.81 -32.32
C TYR A 509 20.37 -13.73 -31.27
N LEU A 510 19.09 -14.10 -31.43
CA LEU A 510 18.42 -15.04 -30.51
C LEU A 510 19.02 -16.44 -30.58
N GLN A 511 19.42 -16.92 -31.77
CA GLN A 511 20.12 -18.21 -31.91
C GLN A 511 21.50 -18.20 -31.23
N GLU A 512 22.23 -17.09 -31.33
CA GLU A 512 23.52 -16.92 -30.64
C GLU A 512 23.37 -16.90 -29.12
N GLN A 513 22.33 -16.25 -28.59
CA GLN A 513 22.02 -16.27 -27.16
C GLN A 513 21.62 -17.66 -26.67
N GLN A 514 20.83 -18.41 -27.45
CA GLN A 514 20.44 -19.78 -27.09
C GLN A 514 21.66 -20.72 -27.06
N MET A 515 22.59 -20.59 -28.03
CA MET A 515 23.85 -21.36 -28.01
C MET A 515 24.72 -21.05 -26.79
N LEU A 516 24.72 -19.81 -26.29
CA LEU A 516 25.45 -19.43 -25.07
C LEU A 516 24.85 -20.08 -23.82
N ILE A 517 23.51 -20.15 -23.74
CA ILE A 517 22.79 -20.80 -22.63
C ILE A 517 23.07 -22.30 -22.62
N ASP A 518 22.97 -22.96 -23.78
CA ASP A 518 23.20 -24.40 -23.90
C ASP A 518 24.66 -24.78 -23.54
N ASN A 519 25.63 -23.91 -23.85
CA ASN A 519 27.03 -24.11 -23.48
C ASN A 519 27.28 -23.92 -21.97
N LEU A 520 26.56 -23.01 -21.32
CA LEU A 520 26.65 -22.81 -19.87
C LEU A 520 26.10 -24.01 -19.10
N ASP A 521 24.99 -24.59 -19.57
CA ASP A 521 24.40 -25.80 -18.98
C ASP A 521 25.31 -27.03 -19.13
N GLN A 522 25.98 -27.18 -20.28
CA GLN A 522 26.95 -28.26 -20.48
C GLN A 522 28.19 -28.10 -19.60
N GLN A 523 28.66 -26.87 -19.38
CA GLN A 523 29.79 -26.61 -18.50
C GLN A 523 29.43 -26.88 -17.03
N ALA A 524 28.24 -26.46 -16.58
CA ALA A 524 27.76 -26.73 -15.22
C ALA A 524 27.58 -28.23 -14.97
N LEU A 525 27.07 -28.98 -15.95
CA LEU A 525 26.94 -30.44 -15.86
C LEU A 525 28.31 -31.14 -15.79
N LYS A 526 29.29 -30.64 -16.54
CA LYS A 526 30.65 -31.17 -16.52
C LYS A 526 31.33 -30.91 -15.17
N ASP A 527 31.21 -29.71 -14.63
CA ASP A 527 31.77 -29.35 -13.33
C ASP A 527 31.17 -30.20 -12.20
N PHE A 528 29.86 -30.52 -12.28
CA PHE A 528 29.19 -31.44 -11.35
C PHE A 528 29.72 -32.89 -11.45
N ILE A 529 29.97 -33.39 -12.66
CA ILE A 529 30.54 -34.73 -12.88
C ILE A 529 31.99 -34.80 -12.39
N ASP A 530 32.78 -33.75 -12.61
CA ASP A 530 34.17 -33.68 -12.18
C ASP A 530 34.26 -33.59 -10.64
N GLU A 531 33.33 -32.91 -9.97
CA GLU A 531 33.22 -32.87 -8.51
C GLU A 531 32.79 -34.23 -7.91
N ALA A 532 31.87 -34.93 -8.58
CA ALA A 532 31.41 -36.26 -8.15
C ALA A 532 32.47 -37.37 -8.31
N THR A 533 33.43 -37.18 -9.22
CA THR A 533 34.49 -38.17 -9.49
C THR A 533 35.78 -37.92 -8.69
N ALA A 534 35.91 -36.78 -8.00
CA ALA A 534 37.07 -36.41 -7.19
C ALA A 534 37.03 -36.89 -5.72
N GLY A 535 36.09 -37.76 -5.35
CA GLY A 535 36.01 -38.32 -3.99
C GLY A 535 37.27 -39.11 -3.58
N PRO A 536 37.72 -39.04 -2.31
CA PRO A 536 39.00 -39.56 -1.89
C PRO A 536 38.99 -41.10 -1.89
N ALA A 537 39.94 -41.70 -2.61
CA ALA A 537 40.29 -43.10 -2.43
C ALA A 537 40.95 -43.27 -1.05
N THR A 538 40.21 -43.77 -0.06
CA THR A 538 40.80 -44.27 1.19
C THR A 538 41.01 -45.78 1.10
N ASN A 539 42.28 -46.17 1.18
CA ASN A 539 42.72 -47.42 1.81
C ASN A 539 42.56 -47.31 3.32
#